data_AF-M0C3B9-F1
#
_entry.id   AF-M0C3B9-F1
#
_cell.length_a   1.000
_cell.length_b   1.000
_cell.length_c   1.000
_cell.angle_alpha   90.00
_cell.angle_beta   90.00
_cell.angle_gamma   90.00
#
_symmetry.space_group_name_H-M   'P 1'
#
loop_
_entity.id
_entity.type
_entity.pdbx_description
1 polymer ?
#
loop_
_entity_poly.entity_id
_entity_poly.type
_entity_poly.pdbx_seq_one_letter_code
_entity_poly.pdbx_strand_id
1 'polypeptide(L)'
;MDDGAHNVIMSDSQIQALADDPLFALGNHTSTHPNLKTVTDENQRREEIVGGKQAIEDRFGVTVDRFAYPYGKFDDTAARIVAETHDIAVASEPSLIGLDRDAYRLPRIDGCQPASVLCFEMSDISHRLRMLMRRIG
;
A
#
# COMPACT_ATOMS: atom_id res chain seq x y z
N MET A 1 -0.86 39.16 1.95
CA MET A 1 -0.81 38.69 3.35
C MET A 1 -1.09 37.20 3.28
N ASP A 2 -0.23 36.43 3.95
CA ASP A 2 -0.09 34.97 3.89
C ASP A 2 -1.18 34.26 4.69
N ASP A 3 -1.74 33.20 4.12
CA ASP A 3 -2.41 32.11 4.81
C ASP A 3 -2.17 30.78 4.08
N GLY A 4 -0.89 30.43 3.99
CA GLY A 4 -0.32 29.09 4.19
C GLY A 4 -1.20 27.87 3.92
N ALA A 5 -0.83 27.11 2.88
CA ALA A 5 -1.08 25.68 2.69
C ALA A 5 -2.10 25.05 3.67
N HIS A 6 -3.39 25.25 3.40
CA HIS A 6 -4.43 24.51 4.11
C HIS A 6 -4.15 23.01 3.97
N ASN A 7 -4.02 22.35 5.12
CA ASN A 7 -3.54 21.00 5.29
C ASN A 7 -4.21 20.02 4.29
N VAL A 8 -3.45 19.44 3.36
CA VAL A 8 -3.93 18.60 2.25
C VAL A 8 -4.34 17.18 2.72
N ILE A 9 -4.64 17.02 4.01
CA ILE A 9 -4.95 15.75 4.67
C ILE A 9 -6.40 15.78 5.14
N MET A 10 -7.09 14.65 5.03
CA MET A 10 -8.46 14.50 5.51
C MET A 10 -8.55 14.70 7.03
N SER A 11 -9.59 15.39 7.48
CA SER A 11 -9.93 15.45 8.91
C SER A 11 -10.51 14.13 9.41
N ASP A 12 -10.50 13.91 10.72
CA ASP A 12 -11.13 12.74 11.34
C ASP A 12 -12.59 12.57 10.97
N SER A 13 -13.34 13.68 10.91
CA SER A 13 -14.75 13.65 10.53
C SER A 13 -14.95 13.19 9.08
N GLN A 14 -14.03 13.56 8.18
CA GLN A 14 -14.07 13.09 6.79
C GLN A 14 -13.71 11.61 6.72
N ILE A 15 -12.71 11.16 7.48
CA ILE A 15 -12.31 9.75 7.54
C ILE A 15 -13.42 8.91 8.15
N GLN A 16 -14.08 9.36 9.23
CA GLN A 16 -15.21 8.66 9.84
C GLN A 16 -16.39 8.55 8.85
N ALA A 17 -16.70 9.62 8.11
CA ALA A 17 -17.74 9.56 7.09
C ALA A 17 -17.45 8.51 6.00
N LEU A 18 -16.17 8.32 5.64
CA LEU A 18 -15.76 7.24 4.73
C LEU A 18 -15.80 5.86 5.42
N ALA A 19 -15.43 5.78 6.70
CA ALA A 19 -15.49 4.53 7.47
C ALA A 19 -16.92 3.99 7.61
N ASP A 20 -17.91 4.88 7.71
CA ASP A 20 -19.32 4.53 7.85
C ASP A 20 -19.98 4.16 6.49
N ASP A 21 -19.32 4.45 5.36
CA ASP A 21 -19.84 4.17 4.02
C ASP A 21 -19.36 2.78 3.53
N PRO A 22 -20.27 1.85 3.17
CA PRO A 22 -19.92 0.50 2.75
C PRO A 22 -19.14 0.42 1.42
N LEU A 23 -19.04 1.52 0.66
CA LEU A 23 -18.24 1.60 -0.56
C LEU A 23 -16.75 1.82 -0.30
N PHE A 24 -16.38 2.17 0.94
CA PHE A 24 -15.01 2.46 1.32
C PHE A 24 -14.50 1.46 2.36
N ALA A 25 -13.19 1.25 2.34
CA ALA A 25 -12.49 0.49 3.37
C ALA A 25 -11.24 1.27 3.76
N LEU A 26 -11.01 1.42 5.06
CA LEU A 26 -9.79 2.04 5.57
C LEU A 26 -8.65 1.02 5.57
N GLY A 27 -7.52 1.40 4.99
CA GLY A 27 -6.29 0.61 4.96
C GLY A 27 -5.17 1.31 5.71
N ASN A 28 -4.14 0.55 6.05
CA ASN A 28 -2.96 1.02 6.72
C ASN A 28 -1.87 1.46 5.73
N HIS A 29 -1.27 2.62 5.96
CA HIS A 29 -0.18 3.16 5.14
C HIS A 29 1.03 3.60 5.98
N THR A 30 1.24 2.88 7.09
CA THR A 30 2.14 3.20 8.20
C THR A 30 1.78 4.46 8.97
N SER A 31 2.42 4.64 10.13
CA SER A 31 2.23 5.79 11.00
C SER A 31 2.84 7.09 10.46
N THR A 32 4.06 7.02 9.89
CA THR A 32 4.82 8.21 9.48
C THR A 32 5.28 8.21 8.02
N HIS A 33 4.80 7.25 7.22
CA HIS A 33 5.14 7.06 5.81
C HIS A 33 6.67 6.91 5.50
N PRO A 34 7.47 6.14 6.27
CA PRO A 34 8.88 5.94 5.96
C PRO A 34 9.06 4.93 4.83
N ASN A 35 10.18 5.01 4.12
CA ASN A 35 10.62 3.91 3.28
C ASN A 35 11.04 2.73 4.17
N LEU A 36 10.22 1.68 4.23
CA LEU A 36 10.45 0.56 5.15
C LEU A 36 11.75 -0.22 4.87
N LYS A 37 12.32 -0.11 3.66
CA LYS A 37 13.64 -0.70 3.35
C LYS A 37 14.79 -0.01 4.07
N THR A 38 14.64 1.29 4.40
CA THR A 38 15.71 2.07 5.03
C THR A 38 15.61 2.08 6.55
N VAL A 39 14.46 1.69 7.10
CA VAL A 39 14.31 1.46 8.54
C VAL A 39 15.04 0.16 8.88
N THR A 40 16.11 0.20 9.66
CA THR A 40 16.89 -1.00 9.98
C THR A 40 16.43 -1.68 11.27
N ASP A 41 15.85 -0.93 12.20
CA ASP A 41 15.31 -1.46 13.44
C ASP A 41 13.95 -2.13 13.23
N GLU A 42 13.84 -3.40 13.62
CA GLU A 42 12.60 -4.16 13.45
C GLU A 42 11.47 -3.62 14.35
N ASN A 43 11.79 -3.17 15.57
CA ASN A 43 10.78 -2.61 16.46
C ASN A 43 10.18 -1.33 15.89
N GLN A 44 11.00 -0.46 15.31
CA GLN A 44 10.51 0.71 14.58
C GLN A 44 9.63 0.32 13.40
N ARG A 45 9.96 -0.73 12.63
CA ARG A 45 9.09 -1.23 11.56
C ARG A 45 7.75 -1.73 12.10
N ARG A 46 7.75 -2.41 13.24
CA ARG A 46 6.53 -2.89 13.89
C ARG A 46 5.67 -1.73 14.38
N GLU A 47 6.25 -0.69 14.96
CA GLU A 47 5.51 0.50 15.36
C GLU A 47 4.86 1.18 14.15
N GLU A 48 5.59 1.30 13.04
CA GLU A 48 5.06 1.85 11.80
C GLU A 48 3.92 1.00 11.22
N ILE A 49 4.05 -0.33 11.23
CA ILE A 49 3.06 -1.23 10.62
C ILE A 49 1.92 -1.54 11.59
N VAL A 50 2.19 -2.14 12.74
CA VAL A 50 1.18 -2.60 13.70
C VAL A 50 0.60 -1.42 14.47
N GLY A 51 1.43 -0.47 14.90
CA GLY A 51 0.96 0.75 15.57
C GLY A 51 0.07 1.61 14.67
N GLY A 52 0.43 1.75 13.39
CA GLY A 52 -0.40 2.44 12.39
C GLY A 52 -1.78 1.80 12.21
N LYS A 53 -1.85 0.46 12.22
CA LYS A 53 -3.13 -0.28 12.22
C LYS A 53 -3.93 0.02 13.49
N GLN A 54 -3.35 -0.19 14.66
CA GLN A 54 -4.02 -0.01 15.96
C GLN A 54 -4.56 1.42 16.10
N ALA A 55 -3.78 2.43 15.70
CA ALA A 55 -4.21 3.82 15.76
C ALA A 55 -5.47 4.11 14.89
N ILE A 56 -5.61 3.46 13.73
CA ILE A 56 -6.80 3.60 12.88
C ILE A 56 -7.98 2.85 13.50
N GLU A 57 -7.77 1.61 13.96
CA GLU A 57 -8.82 0.78 14.55
C GLU A 57 -9.39 1.41 15.84
N ASP A 58 -8.51 1.87 16.73
CA ASP A 58 -8.90 2.53 17.99
C ASP A 58 -9.64 3.84 17.76
N ARG A 59 -9.27 4.59 16.71
CA ARG A 59 -9.83 5.92 16.44
C ARG A 59 -11.17 5.87 15.72
N PHE A 60 -11.35 4.93 14.79
CA PHE A 60 -12.51 4.88 13.90
C PHE A 60 -13.41 3.65 14.11
N GLY A 61 -13.02 2.73 14.99
CA GLY A 61 -13.84 1.56 15.34
C GLY A 61 -14.01 0.55 14.20
N VAL A 62 -13.05 0.51 13.27
CA VAL A 62 -13.05 -0.39 12.11
C VAL A 62 -12.01 -1.50 12.26
N THR A 63 -12.11 -2.54 11.42
CA THR A 63 -11.02 -3.51 11.23
C THR A 63 -10.16 -3.08 10.06
N VAL A 64 -8.83 -3.06 10.25
CA VAL A 64 -7.86 -2.72 9.22
C VAL A 64 -7.08 -3.97 8.84
N ASP A 65 -7.40 -4.52 7.68
CA ASP A 65 -6.87 -5.78 7.14
C ASP A 65 -6.04 -5.59 5.85
N ARG A 66 -5.98 -4.36 5.32
CA ARG A 66 -5.27 -4.02 4.07
C ARG A 66 -4.10 -3.10 4.35
N PHE A 67 -2.97 -3.36 3.71
CA PHE A 67 -1.76 -2.56 3.85
C PHE A 67 -1.26 -2.01 2.52
N ALA A 68 -0.72 -0.80 2.50
CA ALA A 68 -0.02 -0.23 1.35
C ALA A 68 1.40 0.17 1.76
N TYR A 69 2.42 -0.30 1.05
CA TYR A 69 3.81 0.07 1.34
C TYR A 69 4.08 1.52 0.91
N PRO A 70 4.61 2.40 1.79
CA PRO A 70 5.08 3.73 1.40
C PRO A 70 6.05 3.66 0.22
N TYR A 71 5.83 4.50 -0.79
CA TYR A 71 6.58 4.51 -2.06
C TYR A 71 6.60 3.17 -2.82
N GLY A 72 5.78 2.18 -2.42
CA GLY A 72 5.86 0.81 -2.91
C GLY A 72 7.16 0.09 -2.55
N LYS A 73 7.92 0.55 -1.53
CA LYS A 73 9.23 0.01 -1.17
C LYS A 73 9.15 -0.81 0.11
N PHE A 74 9.60 -2.07 0.02
CA PHE A 74 9.62 -3.01 1.15
C PHE A 74 10.66 -4.11 0.92
N ASP A 75 10.87 -4.95 1.94
CA ASP A 75 11.70 -6.15 1.91
C ASP A 75 10.99 -7.31 2.62
N ASP A 76 11.64 -8.47 2.73
CA ASP A 76 11.03 -9.68 3.29
C ASP A 76 10.67 -9.54 4.77
N THR A 77 11.45 -8.76 5.53
CA THR A 77 11.15 -8.49 6.94
C THR A 77 9.90 -7.63 7.06
N ALA A 78 9.75 -6.59 6.24
CA ALA A 78 8.53 -5.78 6.22
C ALA A 78 7.31 -6.60 5.77
N ALA A 79 7.45 -7.44 4.74
CA ALA A 79 6.39 -8.34 4.29
C ALA A 79 5.96 -9.32 5.39
N ARG A 80 6.93 -9.91 6.12
CA ARG A 80 6.63 -10.79 7.26
C ARG A 80 5.84 -10.08 8.35
N ILE A 81 6.25 -8.88 8.76
CA ILE A 81 5.55 -8.13 9.81
C ILE A 81 4.12 -7.78 9.37
N VAL A 82 3.92 -7.41 8.11
CA VAL A 82 2.58 -7.15 7.56
C VAL A 82 1.72 -8.41 7.59
N ALA A 83 2.26 -9.56 7.18
CA ALA A 83 1.56 -10.85 7.17
C ALA A 83 1.07 -11.34 8.55
N GLU A 84 1.67 -10.84 9.63
CA GLU A 84 1.23 -11.18 10.99
C GLU A 84 -0.08 -10.47 11.39
N THR A 85 -0.46 -9.39 10.71
CA THR A 85 -1.53 -8.48 11.17
C THR A 85 -2.51 -8.02 10.09
N HIS A 86 -2.20 -8.23 8.82
CA HIS A 86 -3.03 -7.84 7.68
C HIS A 86 -3.28 -9.07 6.79
N ASP A 87 -4.35 -9.02 5.99
CA ASP A 87 -4.73 -10.10 5.08
C ASP A 87 -4.14 -9.90 3.68
N ILE A 88 -3.99 -8.64 3.25
CA ILE A 88 -3.40 -8.28 1.96
C ILE A 88 -2.52 -7.05 2.05
N ALA A 89 -1.51 -6.98 1.18
CA ALA A 89 -0.66 -5.80 1.04
C ALA A 89 -0.31 -5.48 -0.42
N VAL A 90 -0.29 -4.19 -0.74
CA VAL A 90 -0.04 -3.70 -2.10
C VAL A 90 1.26 -2.90 -2.19
N ALA A 91 2.00 -3.14 -3.28
CA ALA A 91 3.22 -2.45 -3.66
C ALA A 91 3.01 -1.68 -4.98
N SER A 92 3.94 -0.80 -5.33
CA SER A 92 3.86 0.03 -6.55
C SER A 92 4.62 -0.56 -7.74
N GLU A 93 5.07 -1.82 -7.67
CA GLU A 93 5.70 -2.48 -8.80
C GLU A 93 4.65 -2.88 -9.85
N PRO A 94 4.72 -2.36 -11.09
CA PRO A 94 3.72 -2.67 -12.11
C PRO A 94 3.83 -4.13 -12.56
N SER A 95 2.82 -4.93 -12.25
CA SER A 95 2.66 -6.30 -12.74
C SER A 95 1.19 -6.70 -12.69
N LEU A 96 0.80 -7.66 -13.52
CA LEU A 96 -0.46 -8.37 -13.34
C LEU A 96 -0.34 -9.36 -12.18
N ILE A 97 -1.46 -9.61 -11.51
CA ILE A 97 -1.57 -10.61 -10.45
C ILE A 97 -1.59 -12.00 -11.09
N GLY A 98 -0.56 -12.82 -10.80
CA GLY A 98 -0.47 -14.20 -11.27
C GLY A 98 -1.23 -15.21 -10.40
N LEU A 99 -1.20 -16.48 -10.80
CA LEU A 99 -1.75 -17.59 -10.02
C LEU A 99 -0.94 -17.88 -8.74
N ASP A 100 0.39 -17.71 -8.82
CA ASP A 100 1.33 -17.84 -7.69
C ASP A 100 1.58 -16.47 -7.05
N ARG A 101 0.59 -15.97 -6.31
CA ARG A 101 0.59 -14.61 -5.75
C ARG A 101 0.83 -14.65 -4.24
N ASP A 102 1.82 -13.89 -3.81
CA ASP A 102 1.99 -13.52 -2.41
C ASP A 102 0.97 -12.40 -2.09
N ALA A 103 0.00 -12.69 -1.21
CA ALA A 103 -1.04 -11.75 -0.80
C ALA A 103 -0.47 -10.46 -0.18
N TYR A 104 0.77 -10.52 0.31
CA TYR A 104 1.46 -9.41 0.94
C TYR A 104 2.41 -8.67 -0.01
N ARG A 105 2.37 -8.98 -1.31
CA ARG A 105 3.20 -8.34 -2.35
C ARG A 105 2.42 -8.07 -3.62
N LEU A 106 1.15 -7.72 -3.49
CA LEU A 106 0.30 -7.52 -4.64
C LEU A 106 0.77 -6.30 -5.44
N PRO A 107 1.02 -6.44 -6.75
CA PRO A 107 1.39 -5.32 -7.59
C PRO A 107 0.21 -4.36 -7.79
N ARG A 108 0.53 -3.10 -8.10
CA ARG A 108 -0.45 -2.09 -8.53
C ARG A 108 -0.04 -1.48 -9.86
N ILE A 109 -1.04 -1.03 -10.61
CA ILE A 109 -0.84 -0.21 -11.79
C ILE A 109 -1.17 1.23 -11.42
N ASP A 110 -0.29 2.15 -11.80
CA ASP A 110 -0.48 3.57 -11.55
C ASP A 110 -1.54 4.15 -12.51
N GLY A 111 -2.65 4.61 -11.93
CA GLY A 111 -3.77 5.16 -12.67
C GLY A 111 -3.54 6.56 -13.25
N CYS A 112 -2.45 7.25 -12.88
CA CYS A 112 -2.16 8.59 -13.43
C CYS A 112 -1.52 8.54 -14.83
N GLN A 113 -1.21 7.34 -15.34
CA GLN A 113 -0.59 7.17 -16.64
C GLN A 113 -1.58 7.43 -17.80
N PRO A 114 -1.10 7.89 -18.97
CA PRO A 114 -1.94 8.02 -20.16
C PRO A 114 -2.62 6.70 -20.51
N ALA A 115 -3.85 6.76 -21.04
CA ALA A 115 -4.64 5.58 -21.39
C ALA A 115 -3.88 4.56 -22.27
N SER A 116 -3.01 5.02 -23.17
CA SER A 116 -2.17 4.15 -24.00
C SER A 116 -1.18 3.32 -23.19
N VAL A 117 -0.56 3.92 -22.17
CA VAL A 117 0.35 3.23 -21.24
C VAL A 117 -0.44 2.23 -20.42
N LEU A 118 -1.60 2.63 -19.88
CA LEU A 118 -2.45 1.73 -19.12
C LEU A 118 -2.94 0.52 -19.95
N CYS A 119 -3.35 0.74 -21.19
CA CYS A 119 -3.73 -0.34 -22.12
C CYS A 119 -2.57 -1.31 -22.38
N PHE A 120 -1.34 -0.79 -22.52
CA PHE A 120 -0.17 -1.64 -22.67
C PHE A 120 0.13 -2.41 -21.38
N GLU A 121 0.13 -1.74 -20.24
CA GLU A 121 0.36 -2.32 -18.90
C GLU A 121 -0.61 -3.46 -18.59
N MET A 122 -1.87 -3.35 -19.00
CA MET A 122 -2.88 -4.39 -18.81
C MET A 122 -2.87 -5.51 -19.86
N SER A 123 -2.01 -5.44 -20.88
CA SER A 123 -1.97 -6.45 -21.95
C SER A 123 -1.18 -7.72 -21.59
N ASP A 124 -1.55 -8.85 -22.18
CA ASP A 124 -0.77 -10.10 -22.06
C ASP A 124 0.68 -9.95 -22.56
N ILE A 125 0.91 -9.00 -23.47
CA ILE A 125 2.23 -8.73 -24.07
C ILE A 125 3.17 -8.16 -23.01
N SER A 126 2.74 -7.13 -22.28
CA SER A 126 3.56 -6.51 -21.23
C SER A 126 3.87 -7.51 -20.12
N HIS A 127 2.90 -8.35 -19.75
CA HIS A 127 3.07 -9.40 -18.76
C HIS A 127 4.13 -10.43 -19.20
N ARG A 128 4.05 -10.92 -20.45
CA ARG A 128 5.02 -11.88 -21.01
C ARG A 128 6.42 -11.29 -21.08
N LEU A 129 6.57 -10.02 -21.48
CA LEU A 129 7.87 -9.35 -21.53
C LEU A 129 8.51 -9.26 -20.14
N ARG A 130 7.74 -8.90 -19.10
CA ARG A 130 8.23 -8.85 -17.71
C ARG A 130 8.63 -10.22 -17.18
N MET A 131 7.82 -11.24 -17.45
CA MET A 131 8.12 -12.61 -17.07
C MET A 131 9.42 -13.11 -17.71
N LEU A 132 9.71 -12.70 -18.95
CA LEU A 132 10.97 -13.00 -19.62
C LEU A 132 12.15 -12.27 -18.95
N MET A 133 12.01 -10.98 -18.68
CA MET A 133 13.06 -10.19 -18.01
C MET A 133 13.41 -10.72 -16.61
N ARG A 134 12.40 -11.15 -15.83
CA ARG A 134 12.59 -11.76 -14.50
C ARG A 134 13.26 -13.13 -14.51
N ARG A 135 13.35 -13.80 -15.66
CA ARG A 135 14.04 -15.10 -15.79
C ARG A 135 15.50 -14.97 -16.20
N ILE A 136 15.92 -13.78 -16.64
CA ILE A 136 17.26 -13.52 -17.20
C ILE A 136 18.15 -12.76 -16.19
N GLY A 137 17.56 -12.10 -15.19
CA GLY A 137 18.26 -11.50 -14.05
C GLY A 137 18.11 -12.33 -12.79
#